data_AF-A0A3S3QV05-F1
#
_entry.id   AF-A0A3S3QV05-F1
#
_cell.length_a   1.000
_cell.length_b   1.000
_cell.length_c   1.000
_cell.angle_alpha   90.00
_cell.angle_beta   90.00
_cell.angle_gamma   90.00
#
_symmetry.space_group_name_H-M   'P 1'
#
loop_
_entity.id
_entity.type
_entity.pdbx_description
1 polymer ?
#
loop_
_entity_poly.entity_id
_entity_poly.type
_entity_poly.pdbx_seq_one_letter_code
_entity_poly.pdbx_strand_id
1 'polypeptide(L)'
;EDLGKGLRSVTGTTYGTKLKGPRYLEVAEGYVIELGLDTDDEIIGYKFLKMGPMMDAIKKGVDPATAMEEATGTYGRFADAVKTIDPRQE
;
A
#
# COMPACT_ATOMS: atom_id res chain seq x y z
N GLU A 1 -13.14 -18.23 -9.64
CA GLU A 1 -12.85 -17.51 -10.89
C GLU A 1 -11.35 -17.43 -11.03
N ASP A 2 -10.84 -17.62 -12.25
CA ASP A 2 -9.41 -17.73 -12.53
C ASP A 2 -8.69 -16.47 -12.03
N LEU A 3 -7.78 -16.62 -11.07
CA LEU A 3 -6.99 -15.53 -10.47
C LEU A 3 -5.90 -15.02 -11.46
N GLY A 4 -6.25 -14.92 -12.74
CA GLY A 4 -5.39 -14.37 -13.78
C GLY A 4 -5.11 -12.89 -13.58
N LYS A 5 -4.03 -12.40 -14.22
CA LYS A 5 -3.52 -11.02 -14.16
C LYS A 5 -2.83 -10.65 -12.83
N GLY A 6 -2.20 -11.64 -12.17
CA GLY A 6 -1.47 -11.42 -10.92
C GLY A 6 -2.38 -11.16 -9.72
N LEU A 7 -3.68 -11.48 -9.83
CA LEU A 7 -4.58 -11.44 -8.69
C LEU A 7 -4.18 -12.53 -7.69
N ARG A 8 -4.26 -12.20 -6.41
CA ARG A 8 -3.93 -13.11 -5.32
C ARG A 8 -4.93 -12.96 -4.19
N SER A 9 -5.14 -14.01 -3.43
CA SER A 9 -5.83 -13.91 -2.15
C SER A 9 -5.09 -12.92 -1.25
N VAL A 10 -5.86 -12.09 -0.54
CA VAL A 10 -5.35 -11.09 0.39
C VAL A 10 -6.01 -11.30 1.75
N THR A 11 -5.20 -11.20 2.80
CA THR A 11 -5.68 -11.07 4.17
C THR A 11 -5.41 -9.63 4.59
N GLY A 12 -6.46 -8.82 4.70
CA GLY A 12 -6.33 -7.44 5.16
C GLY A 12 -5.76 -7.40 6.57
N THR A 13 -4.70 -6.63 6.77
CA THR A 13 -4.04 -6.48 8.07
C THR A 13 -4.02 -5.01 8.44
N THR A 14 -4.74 -4.68 9.51
CA THR A 14 -4.76 -3.33 10.09
C THR A 14 -4.77 -3.46 11.61
N TYR A 15 -4.23 -2.47 12.32
CA TYR A 15 -4.31 -2.38 13.78
C TYR A 15 -4.43 -0.92 14.22
N GLY A 16 -4.79 -0.70 15.47
CA GLY A 16 -4.81 0.64 16.05
C GLY A 16 -4.45 0.61 17.52
N THR A 17 -3.72 1.62 17.98
CA THR A 17 -3.41 1.80 19.40
C THR A 17 -3.69 3.24 19.82
N LYS A 18 -3.87 3.48 21.12
CA LYS A 18 -4.01 4.86 21.62
C LYS A 18 -2.79 5.73 21.37
N LEU A 19 -1.60 5.14 21.38
CA LEU A 19 -0.35 5.86 21.21
C LEU A 19 -0.07 6.19 19.73
N LYS A 20 -0.34 5.24 18.84
CA LYS A 20 0.02 5.34 17.43
C LYS A 20 -1.15 5.77 16.53
N GLY A 21 -2.39 5.57 16.97
CA GLY A 21 -3.57 5.67 16.09
C GLY A 21 -3.71 4.45 15.18
N PRO A 22 -4.56 4.51 14.14
CA PRO A 22 -4.78 3.44 13.18
C PRO A 22 -3.59 3.23 12.23
N ARG A 23 -3.41 1.99 11.78
CA ARG A 23 -2.32 1.54 10.91
C ARG A 23 -2.82 0.52 9.91
N TYR A 24 -2.72 0.85 8.62
CA TYR A 24 -3.03 -0.08 7.54
C TYR A 24 -1.74 -0.70 7.05
N LEU A 25 -1.66 -2.02 7.07
CA LEU A 25 -0.46 -2.77 6.69
C LEU A 25 -0.63 -3.50 5.37
N GLU A 26 -1.84 -4.03 5.15
CA GLU A 26 -2.23 -4.65 3.90
C GLU A 26 -3.74 -4.49 3.72
N VAL A 27 -4.15 -4.06 2.54
CA VAL A 27 -5.55 -3.86 2.14
C VAL A 27 -5.79 -4.56 0.81
N ALA A 28 -7.03 -4.55 0.31
CA ALA A 28 -7.37 -5.26 -0.93
C ALA A 28 -6.50 -4.82 -2.13
N GLU A 29 -6.13 -3.54 -2.16
CA GLU A 29 -5.27 -2.93 -3.18
C GLU A 29 -3.82 -3.44 -3.12
N GLY A 30 -3.31 -3.79 -1.93
CA GLY A 30 -1.97 -4.33 -1.76
C GLY A 30 -1.31 -4.01 -0.42
N TYR A 31 0.01 -4.22 -0.40
CA TYR A 31 0.87 -3.94 0.75
C TYR A 31 1.00 -2.43 0.94
N VAL A 32 0.60 -1.91 2.10
CA VAL A 32 0.65 -0.47 2.36
C VAL A 32 2.08 -0.06 2.74
N ILE A 33 2.62 0.92 2.01
CA ILE A 33 3.97 1.47 2.22
C ILE A 33 3.89 2.74 3.07
N GLU A 34 2.95 3.64 2.75
CA GLU A 34 2.81 4.94 3.42
C GLU A 34 1.34 5.24 3.68
N LEU A 35 1.03 5.82 4.83
CA LEU A 35 -0.26 6.44 5.13
C LEU A 35 -0.13 7.95 4.94
N GLY A 36 -1.10 8.56 4.27
CA GLY A 36 -1.21 10.01 4.14
C GLY A 36 -2.16 10.58 5.19
N LEU A 37 -1.68 11.51 6.00
CA LEU A 37 -2.40 12.16 7.09
C LEU A 37 -2.70 13.63 6.74
N ASP A 38 -3.84 14.12 7.21
CA ASP A 38 -4.17 15.54 7.17
C ASP A 38 -3.68 16.29 8.42
N THR A 39 -4.11 17.54 8.57
CA THR A 39 -3.71 18.43 9.67
C THR A 39 -4.21 17.97 11.05
N ASP A 40 -5.20 17.09 11.08
CA ASP A 40 -5.80 16.56 12.31
C ASP A 40 -5.29 15.12 12.61
N ASP A 41 -4.21 14.70 11.94
CA ASP A 41 -3.63 13.36 12.00
C ASP A 41 -4.60 12.24 11.54
N GLU A 42 -5.65 12.57 10.78
CA GLU A 42 -6.57 11.58 10.22
C GLU A 42 -6.00 10.96 8.94
N ILE A 43 -6.14 9.65 8.77
CA ILE A 43 -5.72 8.98 7.54
C ILE A 43 -6.69 9.35 6.42
N ILE A 44 -6.20 10.10 5.42
CA ILE A 44 -7.00 10.54 4.27
C ILE A 44 -6.68 9.78 2.98
N GLY A 45 -5.60 9.00 2.98
CA GLY A 45 -5.18 8.19 1.85
C GLY A 45 -3.99 7.30 2.19
N TYR A 46 -3.55 6.48 1.26
CA TYR A 46 -2.38 5.61 1.44
C TYR A 46 -1.73 5.25 0.10
N LYS A 47 -0.44 4.91 0.16
CA LYS A 47 0.35 4.38 -0.94
C LYS A 47 0.57 2.89 -0.73
N PHE A 48 0.39 2.10 -1.78
CA PHE A 48 0.40 0.65 -1.70
C PHE A 48 1.12 0.02 -2.88
N LEU A 49 1.60 -1.20 -2.69
CA LEU A 49 2.27 -2.03 -3.68
C LEU A 49 1.41 -3.24 -4.03
N LYS A 50 1.08 -3.39 -5.31
CA LYS A 50 0.39 -4.56 -5.84
C LYS A 50 1.39 -5.71 -5.98
N MET A 51 1.55 -6.52 -4.92
CA MET A 51 2.56 -7.59 -4.89
C MET A 51 2.44 -8.60 -6.06
N GLY A 52 1.23 -9.00 -6.42
CA GLY A 52 1.03 -9.97 -7.50
C GLY A 52 1.52 -9.43 -8.86
N PRO A 53 1.03 -8.27 -9.32
CA PRO A 53 1.54 -7.59 -10.52
C PRO A 53 3.05 -7.34 -10.50
N MET A 54 3.63 -6.90 -9.37
CA MET A 54 5.07 -6.72 -9.23
C MET A 54 5.82 -8.04 -9.50
N MET A 55 5.42 -9.13 -8.84
CA MET A 55 6.08 -10.43 -9.01
C MET A 55 5.91 -10.98 -10.43
N ASP A 56 4.78 -10.73 -11.07
CA ASP A 56 4.55 -11.13 -12.47
C ASP A 56 5.41 -10.32 -13.45
N ALA A 57 5.66 -9.04 -13.19
CA ALA A 57 6.58 -8.22 -13.98
C ALA A 57 8.04 -8.71 -13.83
N ILE A 58 8.47 -8.99 -12.59
CA ILE A 58 9.81 -9.55 -12.30
C ILE A 58 10.01 -10.89 -13.01
N LYS A 59 9.02 -11.79 -12.99
CA LYS A 59 9.08 -13.07 -13.72
C LYS A 59 9.22 -12.90 -15.24
N LYS A 60 8.77 -11.77 -15.79
CA LYS A 60 8.92 -11.42 -17.21
C LYS A 60 10.24 -10.72 -17.52
N GLY A 61 11.10 -10.53 -16.52
CA GLY A 61 12.44 -9.95 -16.68
C GLY A 61 12.50 -8.43 -16.47
N VAL A 62 11.43 -7.80 -15.96
CA VAL A 62 11.49 -6.40 -15.54
C VAL A 62 12.38 -6.29 -14.31
N ASP A 63 13.23 -5.27 -14.25
CA ASP A 63 14.07 -4.99 -13.08
C ASP A 63 13.18 -4.80 -11.83
N PRO A 64 13.56 -5.37 -10.66
CA PRO A 64 12.73 -5.27 -9.46
C PRO A 64 12.38 -3.85 -9.01
N ALA A 65 13.26 -2.87 -9.22
CA ALA A 65 12.99 -1.48 -8.84
C ALA A 65 11.92 -0.88 -9.77
N THR A 66 12.08 -1.06 -11.09
CA THR A 66 11.07 -0.63 -12.07
C THR A 66 9.73 -1.33 -11.84
N ALA A 67 9.74 -2.64 -11.59
CA ALA A 67 8.52 -3.41 -11.32
C ALA A 67 7.80 -2.93 -10.05
N MET A 68 8.54 -2.53 -9.01
CA MET A 68 7.97 -1.97 -7.79
C MET A 68 7.32 -0.60 -8.07
N GLU A 69 7.99 0.27 -8.82
CA GLU A 69 7.46 1.58 -9.20
C GLU A 69 6.17 1.44 -10.00
N GLU A 70 6.16 0.61 -11.04
CA GLU A 70 4.99 0.37 -11.90
C GLU A 70 3.81 -0.30 -11.16
N ALA A 71 4.10 -1.12 -10.15
CA ALA A 71 3.09 -1.79 -9.34
C ALA A 71 2.62 -0.96 -8.13
N THR A 72 3.21 0.20 -7.89
CA THR A 72 2.85 1.10 -6.79
C THR A 72 1.69 2.01 -7.22
N GLY A 73 0.75 2.22 -6.31
CA GLY A 73 -0.36 3.15 -6.49
C GLY A 73 -0.70 3.91 -5.22
N THR A 74 -1.60 4.87 -5.35
CA THR A 74 -2.14 5.65 -4.23
C THR A 74 -3.66 5.58 -4.22
N TYR A 75 -4.25 5.64 -3.04
CA TYR A 75 -5.69 5.66 -2.84
C TYR A 75 -6.11 6.83 -1.93
N GLY A 76 -7.35 7.30 -2.12
CA GLY A 76 -7.91 8.42 -1.36
C GLY A 76 -7.25 9.75 -1.71
N ARG A 77 -7.19 10.66 -0.74
CA ARG A 77 -6.58 11.99 -0.85
C ARG A 77 -5.09 11.97 -0.49
N PHE A 78 -4.36 10.92 -0.88
CA PHE A 78 -2.95 10.77 -0.51
C PHE A 78 -2.08 11.96 -1.00
N ALA A 79 -2.41 12.53 -2.15
CA ALA A 79 -1.72 13.71 -2.67
C ALA A 79 -1.98 14.99 -1.86
N ASP A 80 -3.07 15.04 -1.10
CA ASP A 80 -3.44 16.17 -0.23
C ASP A 80 -2.86 16.01 1.19
N ALA A 81 -2.13 14.92 1.46
CA ALA A 81 -1.58 14.64 2.78
C ALA A 81 -0.51 15.67 3.15
N VAL A 82 -0.63 16.25 4.34
CA VAL A 82 0.39 17.17 4.88
C VAL A 82 1.55 16.40 5.52
N LYS A 83 1.35 15.11 5.83
CA LYS A 83 2.35 14.20 6.38
C LYS A 83 2.16 12.80 5.82
N THR A 84 3.24 12.10 5.52
CA THR A 84 3.21 10.64 5.30
C THR A 84 3.96 9.91 6.41
N ILE A 85 3.50 8.71 6.74
CA ILE A 85 4.15 7.83 7.73
C ILE A 85 4.26 6.39 7.23
N ASP A 86 5.32 5.70 7.61
CA ASP A 86 5.40 4.24 7.45
C ASP A 86 4.61 3.58 8.60
N PRO A 87 3.53 2.83 8.30
CA PRO A 87 2.66 2.27 9.32
C PRO A 87 3.30 1.16 10.18
N ARG A 88 4.50 0.72 9.82
CA ARG A 88 5.28 -0.30 10.54
C ARG A 88 6.39 0.28 11.39
N GLN A 89 6.86 1.49 11.10
CA GLN A 89 7.98 2.11 11.82
C GLN A 89 7.53 3.17 12.82
N GLU A 90 6.49 3.94 12.50
CA GLU A 90 5.92 4.98 13.36
C GLU A 90 4.72 4.48 14.18
#